data_AF-A0A1G1PDC6-F1
#
_entry.id   AF-A0A1G1PDC6-F1
#
_cell.length_a   1.000
_cell.length_b   1.000
_cell.length_c   1.000
_cell.angle_alpha   90.00
_cell.angle_beta   90.00
_cell.angle_gamma   90.00
#
_symmetry.space_group_name_H-M   'P 1'
#
loop_
_entity.id
_entity.type
_entity.pdbx_description
1 polymer ?
#
loop_
_entity_poly.entity_id
_entity_poly.type
_entity_poly.pdbx_seq_one_letter_code
_entity_poly.pdbx_strand_id
1 'polypeptide(L)'
;MRTDESKNMDRITILRYLRKALKGYLRENQGTYENLVQAALVKLHADGHVSESQYVGLAASHPLKILLMEGYHQLLAKGYIVPHQWFVDRNDYNFVVTQTGREWATTEDPCPEDIADYIRYLDSLIPELDKTIKQYIVEAVTTYNREAFFASAVMLGAASEACVYLMAEALCKAVQNPEEKKAIGNLITEERKISKLFEKLAQYLNKPQVRKQMGYEIHEASDQHLLSLQQAIRIQRNDAVHPTIACVEPRAIRIGLSAFPFACRKIYDLTVWFNKNTL
;
A
#
# COMPACT_ATOMS: atom_id res chain seq x y z
N MET A 1 37.17 -4.73 19.34
CA MET A 1 36.74 -4.55 17.94
C MET A 1 35.84 -5.73 17.57
N ARG A 2 34.52 -5.57 17.72
CA ARG A 2 33.50 -6.38 17.05
C ARG A 2 32.51 -5.34 16.53
N THR A 3 32.67 -4.99 15.26
CA THR A 3 31.70 -4.15 14.56
C THR A 3 30.38 -4.89 14.58
N ASP A 4 29.43 -4.33 15.31
CA ASP A 4 28.07 -4.80 15.43
C ASP A 4 27.38 -4.56 14.09
N GLU A 5 27.55 -5.50 13.15
CA GLU A 5 26.85 -5.53 11.86
C GLU A 5 25.40 -6.00 12.05
N SER A 6 24.72 -5.56 13.13
CA SER A 6 23.27 -5.53 13.09
C SER A 6 22.89 -4.52 12.01
N LYS A 7 22.44 -5.00 10.85
CA LYS A 7 21.69 -4.16 9.90
C LYS A 7 20.70 -3.37 10.74
N ASN A 8 20.75 -2.02 10.70
CA ASN A 8 19.90 -1.12 11.47
C ASN A 8 18.46 -1.65 11.50
N MET A 9 18.12 -2.35 12.58
CA MET A 9 16.86 -3.05 12.69
C MET A 9 15.90 -2.07 13.31
N ASP A 10 14.90 -1.68 12.54
CA ASP A 10 13.89 -0.73 12.97
C ASP A 10 12.61 -1.45 13.38
N ARG A 11 11.71 -0.69 14.02
CA ARG A 11 10.41 -1.20 14.46
C ARG A 11 9.58 -1.73 13.28
N ILE A 12 9.69 -1.14 12.11
CA ILE A 12 8.95 -1.54 10.90
C ILE A 12 9.33 -2.96 10.49
N THR A 13 10.63 -3.24 10.44
CA THR A 13 11.17 -4.58 10.18
C THR A 13 10.63 -5.58 11.19
N ILE A 14 10.68 -5.27 12.48
CA ILE A 14 10.16 -6.15 13.53
C ILE A 14 8.66 -6.45 13.37
N LEU A 15 7.83 -5.45 13.08
CA LEU A 15 6.39 -5.65 12.87
C LEU A 15 6.10 -6.61 11.73
N ARG A 16 6.88 -6.57 10.65
CA ARG A 16 6.75 -7.52 9.54
C ARG A 16 7.02 -8.95 9.98
N TYR A 17 8.08 -9.19 10.74
CA TYR A 17 8.38 -10.53 11.22
C TYR A 17 7.37 -11.01 12.25
N LEU A 18 6.86 -10.11 13.10
CA LEU A 18 5.72 -10.40 13.97
C LEU A 18 4.45 -10.73 13.16
N ARG A 19 4.18 -10.05 12.05
CA ARG A 19 3.07 -10.38 11.13
C ARG A 19 3.22 -11.79 10.55
N LYS A 20 4.40 -12.10 10.00
CA LYS A 20 4.72 -13.41 9.45
C LYS A 20 4.59 -14.50 10.53
N ALA A 21 4.98 -14.21 11.77
CA ALA A 21 4.84 -15.12 12.91
C ALA A 21 3.37 -15.30 13.32
N LEU A 22 2.59 -14.22 13.34
CA LEU A 22 1.17 -14.22 13.72
C LEU A 22 0.33 -15.12 12.80
N LYS A 23 0.73 -15.29 11.52
CA LYS A 23 0.12 -16.27 10.60
C LYS A 23 0.06 -17.69 11.17
N GLY A 24 1.06 -18.09 11.97
CA GLY A 24 1.10 -19.41 12.62
C GLY A 24 0.02 -19.63 13.67
N TYR A 25 -0.46 -18.55 14.30
CA TYR A 25 -1.45 -18.58 15.38
C TYR A 25 -2.89 -18.43 14.89
N LEU A 26 -3.12 -18.34 13.57
CA LEU A 26 -4.45 -18.17 13.00
C LEU A 26 -5.35 -19.40 13.19
N ARG A 27 -4.78 -20.60 13.34
CA ARG A 27 -5.55 -21.82 13.59
C ARG A 27 -5.96 -21.97 15.06
N GLU A 28 -5.03 -21.67 15.95
CA GLU A 28 -5.19 -21.85 17.40
C GLU A 28 -5.96 -20.68 18.04
N ASN A 29 -6.07 -19.55 17.33
CA ASN A 29 -6.71 -18.31 17.76
C ASN A 29 -6.10 -17.63 18.98
N GLN A 30 -5.11 -18.25 19.60
CA GLN A 30 -4.44 -17.77 20.80
C GLN A 30 -2.95 -18.09 20.74
N GLY A 31 -2.18 -17.39 21.57
CA GLY A 31 -0.75 -17.61 21.69
C GLY A 31 -0.18 -16.92 22.92
N THR A 32 1.14 -17.03 23.10
CA THR A 32 1.88 -16.32 24.15
C THR A 32 2.88 -15.36 23.51
N TYR A 33 3.18 -14.26 24.19
CA TYR A 33 4.25 -13.34 23.77
C TYR A 33 5.56 -14.06 23.45
N GLU A 34 5.98 -14.98 24.33
CA GLU A 34 7.24 -15.71 24.19
C GLU A 34 7.26 -16.53 22.91
N ASN A 35 6.19 -17.27 22.62
CA ASN A 35 6.10 -18.10 21.42
C ASN A 35 6.05 -17.22 20.16
N LEU A 36 5.29 -16.12 20.19
CA LEU A 36 5.20 -15.20 19.05
C LEU A 36 6.56 -14.54 18.73
N VAL A 37 7.26 -14.06 19.76
CA VAL A 37 8.59 -13.46 19.63
C VAL A 37 9.60 -14.48 19.14
N GLN A 38 9.58 -15.70 19.69
CA GLN A 38 10.46 -16.77 19.24
C GLN A 38 10.21 -17.11 17.76
N ALA A 39 8.94 -17.20 17.35
CA ALA A 39 8.58 -17.42 15.96
C ALA A 39 9.03 -16.27 15.03
N ALA A 40 8.99 -15.02 15.49
CA ALA A 40 9.50 -13.87 14.75
C ALA A 40 11.03 -13.89 14.63
N LEU A 41 11.74 -14.24 15.71
CA LEU A 41 13.20 -14.39 15.74
C LEU A 41 13.69 -15.49 14.81
N VAL A 42 13.02 -16.64 14.76
CA VAL A 42 13.34 -17.72 13.80
C VAL A 42 13.25 -17.22 12.36
N LYS A 43 12.25 -16.38 12.05
CA LYS A 43 12.10 -15.82 10.70
C LYS A 43 13.14 -14.73 10.40
N LEU A 44 13.46 -13.88 11.38
CA LEU A 44 14.57 -12.93 11.28
C LEU A 44 15.89 -13.64 11.02
N HIS A 45 16.13 -14.77 11.68
CA HIS A 45 17.32 -15.57 11.50
C HIS A 45 17.39 -16.19 10.10
N ALA A 46 16.28 -16.80 9.65
CA ALA A 46 16.18 -17.38 8.32
C ALA A 46 16.45 -16.35 7.20
N ASP A 47 16.01 -15.11 7.40
CA ASP A 47 16.22 -14.00 6.44
C ASP A 47 17.59 -13.29 6.67
N GLY A 48 18.46 -13.81 7.55
CA GLY A 48 19.83 -13.33 7.77
C GLY A 48 19.94 -11.99 8.52
N HIS A 49 18.90 -11.57 9.24
CA HIS A 49 18.91 -10.34 10.03
C HIS A 49 19.54 -10.51 11.43
N VAL A 50 19.54 -11.74 11.95
CA VAL A 50 20.13 -12.09 13.24
C VAL A 50 20.84 -13.45 13.13
N SER A 51 21.93 -13.62 13.86
CA SER A 51 22.57 -14.93 14.06
C SER A 51 21.91 -15.70 15.20
N GLU A 52 22.03 -17.02 15.20
CA GLU A 52 21.49 -17.88 16.26
C GLU A 52 22.05 -17.51 17.65
N SER A 53 23.33 -17.12 17.70
CA SER A 53 23.98 -16.60 18.91
C SER A 53 23.45 -15.24 19.40
N GLN A 54 22.74 -14.49 18.56
CA GLN A 54 22.26 -13.14 18.88
C GLN A 54 20.87 -13.12 19.53
N TYR A 55 20.10 -14.22 19.55
CA TYR A 55 18.75 -14.19 20.13
C TYR A 55 18.43 -15.25 21.19
N VAL A 56 19.31 -16.24 21.41
CA VAL A 56 19.19 -17.13 22.57
C VAL A 56 19.62 -16.38 23.84
N GLY A 57 18.74 -16.27 24.82
CA GLY A 57 19.07 -15.67 26.12
C GLY A 57 19.21 -14.14 26.12
N LEU A 58 18.49 -13.43 25.24
CA LEU A 58 18.50 -11.96 25.19
C LEU A 58 18.23 -11.32 26.57
N ALA A 59 19.20 -10.55 27.05
CA ALA A 59 19.05 -9.70 28.23
C ALA A 59 17.85 -8.74 28.05
N ALA A 60 17.17 -8.42 29.15
CA ALA A 60 16.02 -7.49 29.13
C ALA A 60 16.35 -6.13 28.49
N SER A 61 17.58 -5.66 28.66
CA SER A 61 18.10 -4.41 28.11
C SER A 61 18.59 -4.50 26.66
N HIS A 62 18.55 -5.68 26.03
CA HIS A 62 19.07 -5.84 24.67
C HIS A 62 18.18 -5.08 23.66
N PRO A 63 18.75 -4.24 22.76
CA PRO A 63 17.98 -3.42 21.83
C PRO A 63 16.94 -4.20 21.01
N LEU A 64 17.32 -5.37 20.47
CA LEU A 64 16.39 -6.24 19.74
C LEU A 64 15.20 -6.70 20.59
N LYS A 65 15.41 -7.02 21.87
CA LYS A 65 14.33 -7.45 22.77
C LYS A 65 13.38 -6.29 23.07
N ILE A 66 13.91 -5.08 23.23
CA ILE A 66 13.12 -3.85 23.38
C ILE A 66 12.26 -3.63 22.12
N LEU A 67 12.85 -3.71 20.92
CA LEU A 67 12.10 -3.55 19.67
C LEU A 67 11.01 -4.61 19.48
N LEU A 68 11.28 -5.87 19.85
CA LEU A 68 10.27 -6.95 19.83
C LEU A 68 9.12 -6.68 20.81
N MET A 69 9.44 -6.15 21.99
CA MET A 69 8.45 -5.73 22.98
C MET A 69 7.61 -4.54 22.48
N GLU A 70 8.24 -3.53 21.89
CA GLU A 70 7.54 -2.41 21.25
C GLU A 70 6.61 -2.89 20.13
N GLY A 71 7.10 -3.78 19.26
CA GLY A 71 6.30 -4.38 18.20
C GLY A 71 5.09 -5.14 18.75
N TYR A 72 5.26 -5.93 19.81
CA TYR A 72 4.17 -6.62 20.48
C TYR A 72 3.14 -5.65 21.08
N HIS A 73 3.59 -4.61 21.80
CA HIS A 73 2.69 -3.58 22.33
C HIS A 73 1.95 -2.83 21.23
N GLN A 74 2.57 -2.66 20.06
CA GLN A 74 1.88 -2.09 18.92
C GLN A 74 0.78 -3.02 18.38
N LEU A 75 0.98 -4.34 18.36
CA LEU A 75 -0.09 -5.29 18.00
C LEU A 75 -1.29 -5.18 18.96
N LEU A 76 -1.03 -4.99 20.26
CA LEU A 76 -2.07 -4.73 21.26
C LEU A 76 -2.76 -3.39 21.03
N ALA A 77 -1.99 -2.31 20.86
CA ALA A 77 -2.51 -0.96 20.66
C ALA A 77 -3.37 -0.83 19.40
N LYS A 78 -3.01 -1.57 18.34
CA LYS A 78 -3.78 -1.64 17.08
C LYS A 78 -4.93 -2.65 17.12
N GLY A 79 -5.10 -3.37 18.24
CA GLY A 79 -6.15 -4.36 18.41
C GLY A 79 -6.02 -5.57 17.48
N TYR A 80 -4.82 -5.87 16.96
CA TYR A 80 -4.58 -7.10 16.20
C TYR A 80 -4.59 -8.34 17.10
N ILE A 81 -4.15 -8.15 18.33
CA ILE A 81 -4.25 -9.12 19.39
C ILE A 81 -4.85 -8.45 20.61
N VAL A 82 -5.51 -9.22 21.46
CA VAL A 82 -6.01 -8.76 22.76
C VAL A 82 -5.54 -9.71 23.85
N PRO A 83 -5.29 -9.24 25.09
CA PRO A 83 -4.92 -10.12 26.18
C PRO A 83 -5.96 -11.23 26.38
N HIS A 84 -5.50 -12.47 26.50
CA HIS A 84 -6.34 -13.63 26.79
C HIS A 84 -6.26 -13.94 28.28
N GLN A 85 -6.99 -13.18 29.11
CA GLN A 85 -7.16 -13.50 30.53
C GLN A 85 -8.56 -13.13 31.02
N TRP A 86 -9.18 -14.05 31.76
CA TRP A 86 -10.40 -13.82 32.53
C TRP A 86 -10.13 -13.61 34.04
N PHE A 87 -8.92 -13.92 34.53
CA PHE A 87 -8.57 -13.83 35.97
C PHE A 87 -7.11 -13.41 36.21
N VAL A 88 -6.86 -12.91 37.42
CA VAL A 88 -5.83 -11.93 37.84
C VAL A 88 -4.44 -12.52 38.14
N ASP A 89 -4.18 -13.80 37.87
CA ASP A 89 -2.89 -14.39 38.25
C ASP A 89 -1.78 -14.18 37.20
N ARG A 90 -0.90 -13.26 37.61
CA ARG A 90 0.47 -12.93 37.23
C ARG A 90 1.09 -13.67 36.04
N ASN A 91 1.46 -12.83 35.07
CA ASN A 91 2.61 -12.95 34.15
C ASN A 91 2.43 -13.66 32.81
N ASP A 92 1.27 -14.21 32.50
CA ASP A 92 1.08 -14.80 31.18
C ASP A 92 0.60 -13.75 30.17
N TYR A 93 1.53 -13.28 29.33
CA TYR A 93 1.24 -12.48 28.13
C TYR A 93 0.54 -13.34 27.05
N ASN A 94 -0.53 -14.02 27.43
CA ASN A 94 -1.40 -14.76 26.54
C ASN A 94 -2.24 -13.75 25.76
N PHE A 95 -2.49 -14.06 24.50
CA PHE A 95 -3.30 -13.22 23.63
C PHE A 95 -4.25 -14.05 22.77
N VAL A 96 -5.35 -13.44 22.35
CA VAL A 96 -6.23 -13.92 21.27
C VAL A 96 -5.99 -13.07 20.04
N VAL A 97 -5.93 -13.70 18.86
CA VAL A 97 -5.87 -12.99 17.58
C VAL A 97 -7.27 -12.52 17.20
N THR A 98 -7.44 -11.20 17.08
CA THR A 98 -8.72 -10.59 16.70
C THR A 98 -9.01 -10.80 15.22
N GLN A 99 -10.23 -10.49 14.76
CA GLN A 99 -10.55 -10.51 13.34
C GLN A 99 -9.64 -9.57 12.53
N THR A 100 -9.42 -8.35 13.02
CA THR A 100 -8.50 -7.38 12.41
C THR A 100 -7.07 -7.91 12.35
N GLY A 101 -6.60 -8.58 13.40
CA GLY A 101 -5.28 -9.22 13.41
C GLY A 101 -5.15 -10.36 12.40
N ARG A 102 -6.21 -11.13 12.19
CA ARG A 102 -6.24 -12.15 11.14
C ARG A 102 -6.11 -11.53 9.77
N GLU A 103 -6.93 -10.53 9.47
CA GLU A 103 -6.92 -9.82 8.20
C GLU A 103 -5.55 -9.19 7.92
N TRP A 104 -4.95 -8.56 8.93
CA TRP A 104 -3.60 -8.02 8.82
C TRP A 104 -2.55 -9.12 8.58
N ALA A 105 -2.59 -10.20 9.36
CA ALA A 105 -1.67 -11.31 9.24
C ALA A 105 -1.78 -11.98 7.86
N THR A 106 -2.98 -12.22 7.33
CA THR A 106 -3.19 -12.92 6.06
C THR A 106 -3.06 -12.05 4.82
N THR A 107 -3.07 -10.72 4.96
CA THR A 107 -2.91 -9.81 3.84
C THR A 107 -1.68 -10.21 3.01
N GLU A 108 -1.80 -10.15 1.69
CA GLU A 108 -0.68 -10.28 0.77
C GLU A 108 -0.09 -8.91 0.46
N ASP A 109 1.14 -8.85 -0.04
CA ASP A 109 1.74 -7.57 -0.39
C ASP A 109 1.05 -6.97 -1.63
N PRO A 110 0.91 -5.63 -1.70
CA PRO A 110 1.45 -4.63 -0.78
C PRO A 110 0.60 -4.42 0.48
N CYS A 111 1.27 -4.38 1.65
CA CYS A 111 0.67 -4.11 2.95
C CYS A 111 0.82 -2.63 3.33
N PRO A 112 -0.26 -1.84 3.37
CA PRO A 112 -0.20 -0.43 3.72
C PRO A 112 0.32 -0.19 5.15
N GLU A 113 0.21 -1.17 6.04
CA GLU A 113 0.69 -1.08 7.41
C GLU A 113 2.24 -1.13 7.52
N ASP A 114 2.95 -1.59 6.48
CA ASP A 114 4.42 -1.53 6.38
C ASP A 114 4.83 -0.51 5.31
N ILE A 115 5.02 0.75 5.73
CA ILE A 115 5.36 1.86 4.83
C ILE A 115 6.62 1.56 4.00
N ALA A 116 7.64 1.00 4.64
CA ALA A 116 8.92 0.77 3.97
C ALA A 116 8.81 -0.32 2.90
N ASP A 117 8.13 -1.43 3.20
CA ASP A 117 7.86 -2.45 2.18
C ASP A 117 6.93 -1.96 1.10
N TYR A 118 5.88 -1.23 1.46
CA TYR A 118 4.93 -0.71 0.50
C TYR A 118 5.65 0.15 -0.56
N ILE A 119 6.53 1.06 -0.12
CA ILE A 119 7.29 1.92 -1.02
C ILE A 119 8.36 1.14 -1.78
N ARG A 120 9.07 0.20 -1.15
CA ARG A 120 10.03 -0.65 -1.87
C ARG A 120 9.36 -1.51 -2.94
N TYR A 121 8.19 -2.06 -2.63
CA TYR A 121 7.39 -2.82 -3.58
C TYR A 121 6.99 -1.95 -4.77
N LEU A 122 6.46 -0.75 -4.49
CA LEU A 122 6.11 0.22 -5.52
C LEU A 122 7.31 0.62 -6.39
N ASP A 123 8.47 0.91 -5.78
CA ASP A 123 9.71 1.23 -6.50
C ASP A 123 10.21 0.05 -7.35
N SER A 124 10.03 -1.18 -6.88
CA SER A 124 10.38 -2.39 -7.65
C SER A 124 9.45 -2.60 -8.84
N LEU A 125 8.17 -2.23 -8.71
CA LEU A 125 7.21 -2.28 -9.81
C LEU A 125 7.44 -1.14 -10.80
N ILE A 126 7.79 0.05 -10.34
CA ILE A 126 7.88 1.27 -11.16
C ILE A 126 9.16 2.04 -10.79
N PRO A 127 10.33 1.64 -11.32
CA PRO A 127 11.60 2.31 -10.97
C PRO A 127 11.65 3.80 -11.33
N GLU A 128 10.89 4.21 -12.35
CA GLU A 128 10.79 5.59 -12.83
C GLU A 128 9.52 6.31 -12.33
N LEU A 129 9.05 5.96 -11.12
CA LEU A 129 7.88 6.59 -10.52
C LEU A 129 8.07 8.10 -10.39
N ASP A 130 7.06 8.85 -10.79
CA ASP A 130 7.03 10.30 -10.69
C ASP A 130 7.17 10.73 -9.22
N LYS A 131 8.02 11.73 -8.97
CA LYS A 131 8.35 12.16 -7.61
C LYS A 131 7.13 12.70 -6.86
N THR A 132 6.20 13.35 -7.57
CA THR A 132 4.96 13.89 -7.01
C THR A 132 4.02 12.76 -6.61
N ILE A 133 3.84 11.77 -7.50
CA ILE A 133 3.06 10.57 -7.20
C ILE A 133 3.63 9.84 -5.98
N LYS A 134 4.97 9.66 -5.96
CA LYS A 134 5.68 9.03 -4.84
C LYS A 134 5.46 9.80 -3.53
N GLN A 135 5.55 11.12 -3.55
CA GLN A 135 5.32 11.94 -2.37
C GLN A 135 3.89 11.77 -1.83
N TYR A 136 2.88 11.86 -2.70
CA TYR A 136 1.49 11.69 -2.28
C TYR A 136 1.21 10.29 -1.72
N ILE A 137 1.71 9.23 -2.34
CA ILE A 137 1.45 7.87 -1.83
C ILE A 137 2.19 7.60 -0.52
N VAL A 138 3.40 8.13 -0.32
CA VAL A 138 4.10 8.08 0.98
C VAL A 138 3.26 8.73 2.08
N GLU A 139 2.71 9.92 1.82
CA GLU A 139 1.85 10.61 2.78
C GLU A 139 0.52 9.87 3.00
N ALA A 140 -0.06 9.28 1.96
CA ALA A 140 -1.29 8.48 2.06
C ALA A 140 -1.12 7.28 3.00
N VAL A 141 -0.03 6.52 2.82
CA VAL A 141 0.28 5.37 3.68
C VAL A 141 0.65 5.83 5.10
N THR A 142 1.40 6.93 5.24
CA THR A 142 1.78 7.49 6.55
C THR A 142 0.57 7.91 7.37
N THR A 143 -0.36 8.65 6.76
CA THR A 143 -1.59 9.13 7.41
C THR A 143 -2.57 7.99 7.69
N TYR A 144 -2.65 6.98 6.83
CA TYR A 144 -3.41 5.75 7.09
C TYR A 144 -2.93 5.05 8.38
N ASN A 145 -1.61 4.90 8.53
CA ASN A 145 -1.01 4.26 9.71
C ASN A 145 -1.24 5.04 11.02
N ARG A 146 -1.44 6.37 10.90
CA ARG A 146 -1.80 7.27 12.00
C ARG A 146 -3.31 7.41 12.20
N GLU A 147 -4.11 6.61 11.50
CA GLU A 147 -5.59 6.63 11.58
C GLU A 147 -6.20 7.98 11.15
N ALA A 148 -5.43 8.80 10.44
CA ALA A 148 -5.89 10.04 9.82
C ALA A 148 -6.51 9.73 8.45
N PHE A 149 -7.63 8.97 8.47
CA PHE A 149 -8.26 8.38 7.30
C PHE A 149 -8.68 9.40 6.23
N PHE A 150 -9.21 10.55 6.65
CA PHE A 150 -9.52 11.66 5.75
C PHE A 150 -8.29 12.15 4.98
N ALA A 151 -7.18 12.40 5.69
CA ALA A 151 -5.94 12.83 5.06
C ALA A 151 -5.39 11.75 4.13
N SER A 152 -5.47 10.48 4.53
CA SER A 152 -5.05 9.36 3.69
C SER A 152 -5.84 9.25 2.39
N ALA A 153 -7.17 9.37 2.46
CA ALA A 153 -8.04 9.41 1.29
C ALA A 153 -7.68 10.55 0.35
N VAL A 154 -7.41 11.74 0.89
CA VAL A 154 -7.00 12.91 0.09
C VAL A 154 -5.68 12.66 -0.63
N MET A 155 -4.67 12.13 0.06
CA MET A 155 -3.36 11.86 -0.53
C MET A 155 -3.40 10.73 -1.55
N LEU A 156 -4.16 9.65 -1.29
CA LEU A 156 -4.36 8.54 -2.23
C LEU A 156 -5.08 9.00 -3.50
N GLY A 157 -6.13 9.81 -3.36
CA GLY A 157 -6.83 10.38 -4.49
C GLY A 157 -5.94 11.31 -5.32
N ALA A 158 -5.14 12.17 -4.66
CA ALA A 158 -4.19 13.05 -5.36
C ALA A 158 -3.12 12.27 -6.13
N ALA A 159 -2.56 11.20 -5.55
CA ALA A 159 -1.64 10.29 -6.25
C ALA A 159 -2.33 9.65 -7.47
N SER A 160 -3.57 9.20 -7.30
CA SER A 160 -4.38 8.57 -8.36
C SER A 160 -4.71 9.55 -9.49
N GLU A 161 -5.04 10.79 -9.16
CA GLU A 161 -5.30 11.86 -10.13
C GLU A 161 -4.03 12.20 -10.94
N ALA A 162 -2.88 12.29 -10.27
CA ALA A 162 -1.59 12.51 -10.94
C ALA A 162 -1.24 11.37 -11.94
N CYS A 163 -1.49 10.11 -11.58
CA CYS A 163 -1.37 8.97 -12.51
C CYS A 163 -2.21 9.18 -13.79
N VAL A 164 -3.46 9.62 -13.63
CA VAL A 164 -4.39 9.80 -14.75
C VAL A 164 -3.95 10.95 -15.66
N TYR A 165 -3.45 12.06 -15.09
CA TYR A 165 -2.90 13.16 -15.89
C TYR A 165 -1.67 12.72 -16.69
N LEU A 166 -0.74 11.96 -16.10
CA LEU A 166 0.42 11.43 -16.84
C LEU A 166 0.02 10.61 -18.06
N MET A 167 -0.96 9.71 -17.91
CA MET A 167 -1.45 8.92 -19.03
C MET A 167 -2.18 9.76 -20.06
N ALA A 168 -2.96 10.74 -19.63
CA ALA A 168 -3.66 11.65 -20.53
C ALA A 168 -2.69 12.51 -21.36
N GLU A 169 -1.58 12.97 -20.76
CA GLU A 169 -0.53 13.68 -21.48
C GLU A 169 0.12 12.79 -22.54
N ALA A 170 0.38 11.51 -22.22
CA ALA A 170 0.92 10.54 -23.17
C ALA A 170 -0.06 10.27 -24.32
N LEU A 171 -1.35 10.08 -24.02
CA LEU A 171 -2.40 9.97 -25.04
C LEU A 171 -2.46 11.22 -25.93
N CYS A 172 -2.42 12.41 -25.34
CA CYS A 172 -2.45 13.68 -26.08
C CYS A 172 -1.27 13.80 -27.08
N LYS A 173 -0.10 13.25 -26.72
CA LYS A 173 1.06 13.18 -27.61
C LYS A 173 0.88 12.16 -28.73
N ALA A 174 0.26 11.01 -28.44
CA ALA A 174 0.03 9.93 -29.39
C ALA A 174 -0.97 10.32 -30.50
N VAL A 175 -2.04 11.04 -30.15
CA VAL A 175 -3.12 11.44 -31.07
C VAL A 175 -2.63 12.40 -32.16
N GLN A 176 -2.84 12.04 -33.42
CA GLN A 176 -2.47 12.83 -34.59
C GLN A 176 -3.53 13.86 -34.99
N ASN A 177 -4.81 13.57 -34.74
CA ASN A 177 -5.89 14.49 -35.09
C ASN A 177 -5.77 15.80 -34.28
N PRO A 178 -5.58 16.97 -34.93
CA PRO A 178 -5.36 18.24 -34.22
C PRO A 178 -6.54 18.68 -33.35
N GLU A 179 -7.78 18.42 -33.77
CA GLU A 179 -8.99 18.79 -33.03
C GLU A 179 -9.13 17.93 -31.77
N GLU A 180 -8.94 16.61 -31.89
CA GLU A 180 -8.98 15.70 -30.75
C GLU A 180 -7.85 15.97 -29.76
N LYS A 181 -6.64 16.24 -30.28
CA LYS A 181 -5.48 16.62 -29.47
C LYS A 181 -5.74 17.90 -28.68
N LYS A 182 -6.30 18.93 -29.33
CA LYS A 182 -6.70 20.17 -28.66
C LYS A 182 -7.77 19.92 -27.59
N ALA A 183 -8.77 19.09 -27.88
CA ALA A 183 -9.81 18.74 -26.91
C ALA A 183 -9.24 18.03 -25.67
N ILE A 184 -8.33 17.07 -25.85
CA ILE A 184 -7.65 16.38 -24.73
C ILE A 184 -6.77 17.38 -23.96
N GLY A 185 -6.00 18.21 -24.67
CA GLY A 185 -5.18 19.27 -24.06
C GLY A 185 -5.99 20.20 -23.16
N ASN A 186 -7.14 20.68 -23.64
CA ASN A 186 -8.02 21.55 -22.86
C ASN A 186 -8.60 20.87 -21.61
N LEU A 187 -8.89 19.56 -21.68
CA LEU A 187 -9.32 18.80 -20.51
C LEU A 187 -8.23 18.69 -19.44
N ILE A 188 -6.96 18.64 -19.84
CA ILE A 188 -5.80 18.59 -18.95
C ILE A 188 -5.55 19.97 -18.32
N THR A 189 -5.53 21.04 -19.11
CA THR A 189 -5.04 22.35 -18.66
C THR A 189 -6.13 23.31 -18.17
N GLU A 190 -7.22 23.43 -18.92
CA GLU A 190 -8.23 24.49 -18.74
C GLU A 190 -9.41 23.99 -17.89
N GLU A 191 -10.02 22.88 -18.27
CA GLU A 191 -11.23 22.39 -17.59
C GLU A 191 -10.91 21.67 -16.28
N ARG A 192 -9.75 20.98 -16.20
CA ARG A 192 -9.35 20.11 -15.07
C ARG A 192 -10.48 19.18 -14.61
N LYS A 193 -11.25 18.66 -15.57
CA LYS A 193 -12.40 17.78 -15.32
C LYS A 193 -11.96 16.32 -15.42
N ILE A 194 -11.45 15.81 -14.31
CA ILE A 194 -10.95 14.43 -14.20
C ILE A 194 -11.96 13.37 -14.66
N SER A 195 -13.26 13.56 -14.39
CA SER A 195 -14.32 12.63 -14.85
C SER A 195 -14.40 12.53 -16.37
N LYS A 196 -14.40 13.68 -17.06
CA LYS A 196 -14.36 13.72 -18.53
C LYS A 196 -13.07 13.13 -19.08
N LEU A 197 -11.96 13.29 -18.36
CA LEU A 197 -10.68 12.72 -18.75
C LEU A 197 -10.73 11.19 -18.70
N PHE A 198 -11.29 10.61 -17.63
CA PHE A 198 -11.53 9.16 -17.55
C PHE A 198 -12.41 8.66 -18.68
N GLU A 199 -13.53 9.33 -18.97
CA GLU A 199 -14.41 8.95 -20.08
C GLU A 199 -13.65 8.95 -21.40
N LYS A 200 -12.83 9.98 -21.65
CA LYS A 200 -12.04 10.08 -22.87
C LYS A 200 -10.97 8.99 -22.96
N LEU A 201 -10.27 8.70 -21.88
CA LEU A 201 -9.25 7.64 -21.80
C LEU A 201 -9.89 6.27 -22.05
N ALA A 202 -11.00 5.96 -21.37
CA ALA A 202 -11.75 4.72 -21.56
C ALA A 202 -12.27 4.57 -22.99
N GLN A 203 -12.81 5.64 -23.59
CA GLN A 203 -13.22 5.63 -25.00
C GLN A 203 -12.07 5.24 -25.92
N TYR A 204 -10.87 5.78 -25.70
CA TYR A 204 -9.69 5.47 -26.50
C TYR A 204 -9.19 4.03 -26.31
N LEU A 205 -9.14 3.53 -25.08
CA LEU A 205 -8.77 2.14 -24.79
C LEU A 205 -9.78 1.14 -25.37
N ASN A 206 -11.02 1.58 -25.60
CA ASN A 206 -12.09 0.76 -26.18
C ASN A 206 -12.19 0.88 -27.70
N LYS A 207 -11.44 1.77 -28.36
CA LYS A 207 -11.39 1.87 -29.82
C LYS A 207 -10.83 0.56 -30.41
N PRO A 208 -11.53 -0.11 -31.36
CA PRO A 208 -11.07 -1.40 -31.91
C PRO A 208 -9.67 -1.33 -32.53
N GLN A 209 -9.32 -0.22 -33.18
CA GLN A 209 -7.99 -0.01 -33.75
C GLN A 209 -6.89 0.08 -32.68
N VAL A 210 -7.17 0.73 -31.55
CA VAL A 210 -6.24 0.84 -30.42
C VAL A 210 -6.04 -0.54 -29.80
N ARG A 211 -7.13 -1.27 -29.54
CA ARG A 211 -7.07 -2.64 -28.98
C ARG A 211 -6.36 -3.64 -29.90
N LYS A 212 -6.43 -3.47 -31.22
CA LYS A 212 -5.70 -4.32 -32.17
C LYS A 212 -4.20 -4.04 -32.18
N GLN A 213 -3.80 -2.78 -32.00
CA GLN A 213 -2.39 -2.37 -31.95
C GLN A 213 -1.77 -2.62 -30.56
N MET A 214 -2.58 -2.58 -29.51
CA MET A 214 -2.18 -2.82 -28.14
C MET A 214 -2.14 -4.33 -27.87
N GLY A 215 -0.98 -4.83 -27.45
CA GLY A 215 -0.85 -6.24 -27.05
C GLY A 215 -1.81 -6.59 -25.92
N TYR A 216 -2.25 -7.86 -25.88
CA TYR A 216 -3.25 -8.34 -24.91
C TYR A 216 -2.88 -7.99 -23.46
N GLU A 217 -1.62 -8.26 -23.07
CA GLU A 217 -1.09 -8.01 -21.72
C GLU A 217 -1.17 -6.54 -21.26
N ILE A 218 -1.11 -5.60 -22.21
CA ILE A 218 -1.17 -4.16 -21.91
C ILE A 218 -2.61 -3.73 -21.67
N HIS A 219 -3.54 -4.18 -22.53
CA HIS A 219 -4.95 -3.81 -22.40
C HIS A 219 -5.70 -4.62 -21.34
N GLU A 220 -5.23 -5.82 -21.01
CA GLU A 220 -5.91 -6.68 -20.06
C GLU A 220 -5.96 -5.99 -18.69
N ALA A 221 -7.15 -6.03 -18.08
CA ALA A 221 -7.49 -5.38 -16.81
C ALA A 221 -7.29 -3.85 -16.78
N SER A 222 -7.01 -3.17 -17.90
CA SER A 222 -6.82 -1.71 -17.93
C SER A 222 -8.02 -0.96 -17.38
N ASP A 223 -9.23 -1.41 -17.74
CA ASP A 223 -10.49 -0.81 -17.30
C ASP A 223 -10.70 -0.97 -15.78
N GLN A 224 -10.33 -2.12 -15.22
CA GLN A 224 -10.43 -2.39 -13.79
C GLN A 224 -9.45 -1.53 -12.97
N HIS A 225 -8.22 -1.39 -13.45
CA HIS A 225 -7.22 -0.54 -12.82
C HIS A 225 -7.59 0.94 -12.91
N LEU A 226 -8.12 1.40 -14.05
CA LEU A 226 -8.64 2.76 -14.17
C LEU A 226 -9.81 3.02 -13.24
N LEU A 227 -10.74 2.07 -13.13
CA LEU A 227 -11.85 2.16 -12.20
C LEU A 227 -11.37 2.27 -10.76
N SER A 228 -10.32 1.51 -10.39
CA SER A 228 -9.71 1.59 -9.05
C SER A 228 -9.21 3.01 -8.72
N LEU A 229 -8.49 3.65 -9.65
CA LEU A 229 -8.03 5.04 -9.49
C LEU A 229 -9.21 6.02 -9.43
N GLN A 230 -10.24 5.81 -10.25
CA GLN A 230 -11.45 6.63 -10.23
C GLN A 230 -12.17 6.55 -8.88
N GLN A 231 -12.24 5.38 -8.25
CA GLN A 231 -12.81 5.24 -6.91
C GLN A 231 -11.99 5.99 -5.86
N ALA A 232 -10.66 5.91 -5.89
CA ALA A 232 -9.80 6.66 -4.98
C ALA A 232 -10.03 8.18 -5.07
N ILE A 233 -10.13 8.71 -6.30
CA ILE A 233 -10.42 10.13 -6.55
C ILE A 233 -11.82 10.51 -6.07
N ARG A 234 -12.81 9.62 -6.24
CA ARG A 234 -14.16 9.83 -5.74
C ARG A 234 -14.18 9.93 -4.22
N ILE A 235 -13.52 9.01 -3.52
CA ILE A 235 -13.41 9.01 -2.05
C ILE A 235 -12.75 10.31 -1.58
N GLN A 236 -11.67 10.76 -2.22
CA GLN A 236 -11.07 12.06 -1.93
C GLN A 236 -12.08 13.22 -2.08
N ARG A 237 -12.75 13.33 -3.23
CA ARG A 237 -13.53 14.54 -3.56
C ARG A 237 -14.88 14.59 -2.87
N ASN A 238 -15.56 13.45 -2.76
CA ASN A 238 -16.93 13.38 -2.25
C ASN A 238 -16.94 13.04 -0.76
N ASP A 239 -16.15 12.05 -0.36
CA ASP A 239 -16.25 11.47 0.99
C ASP A 239 -15.29 12.15 1.96
N ALA A 240 -14.11 12.59 1.51
CA ALA A 240 -13.10 13.15 2.39
C ALA A 240 -13.15 14.69 2.51
N VAL A 241 -13.69 15.39 1.52
CA VAL A 241 -13.63 16.87 1.44
C VAL A 241 -14.99 17.53 1.63
N HIS A 242 -16.12 16.82 1.50
CA HIS A 242 -17.45 17.41 1.62
C HIS A 242 -17.96 17.40 3.08
N PRO A 243 -18.07 18.56 3.77
CA PRO A 243 -18.29 18.62 5.23
C PRO A 243 -19.59 17.97 5.72
N THR A 244 -20.60 17.89 4.86
CA THR A 244 -21.97 17.45 5.21
C THR A 244 -22.20 15.93 5.07
N ILE A 245 -21.33 15.22 4.33
CA ILE A 245 -21.48 13.79 3.99
C ILE A 245 -20.26 12.99 4.48
N ALA A 246 -19.21 13.68 4.93
CA ALA A 246 -17.90 13.16 5.23
C ALA A 246 -17.90 11.88 6.11
N CYS A 247 -17.85 10.72 5.45
CA CYS A 247 -17.67 9.43 6.07
C CYS A 247 -16.68 8.66 5.21
N VAL A 248 -15.45 8.53 5.69
CA VAL A 248 -14.42 7.76 5.01
C VAL A 248 -14.23 6.46 5.77
N GLU A 249 -14.63 5.35 5.15
CA GLU A 249 -14.47 4.02 5.73
C GLU A 249 -12.98 3.61 5.68
N PRO A 250 -12.34 3.25 6.82
CA PRO A 250 -10.94 2.83 6.86
C PRO A 250 -10.64 1.66 5.90
N ARG A 251 -11.59 0.73 5.80
CA ARG A 251 -11.48 -0.44 4.91
C ARG A 251 -11.43 -0.03 3.44
N ALA A 252 -12.19 0.97 3.03
CA ALA A 252 -12.18 1.46 1.65
C ALA A 252 -10.82 2.08 1.28
N ILE A 253 -10.23 2.87 2.20
CA ILE A 253 -8.87 3.41 2.00
C ILE A 253 -7.86 2.27 1.91
N ARG A 254 -7.94 1.29 2.81
CA ARG A 254 -7.02 0.15 2.84
C ARG A 254 -7.04 -0.60 1.50
N ILE A 255 -8.24 -0.90 0.99
CA ILE A 255 -8.42 -1.53 -0.33
C ILE A 255 -7.79 -0.66 -1.43
N GLY A 256 -8.03 0.65 -1.40
CA GLY A 256 -7.43 1.58 -2.36
C GLY A 256 -5.90 1.60 -2.30
N LEU A 257 -5.31 1.65 -1.10
CA LEU A 257 -3.87 1.57 -0.91
C LEU A 257 -3.31 0.22 -1.40
N SER A 258 -3.98 -0.90 -1.14
CA SER A 258 -3.54 -2.20 -1.66
C SER A 258 -3.65 -2.31 -3.18
N ALA A 259 -4.66 -1.69 -3.80
CA ALA A 259 -4.86 -1.73 -5.25
C ALA A 259 -3.94 -0.74 -6.02
N PHE A 260 -3.52 0.35 -5.37
CA PHE A 260 -2.82 1.45 -6.02
C PHE A 260 -1.53 1.03 -6.75
N PRO A 261 -0.62 0.20 -6.20
CA PRO A 261 0.64 -0.13 -6.89
C PRO A 261 0.41 -0.84 -8.23
N PHE A 262 -0.58 -1.74 -8.28
CA PHE A 262 -0.95 -2.43 -9.51
C PHE A 262 -1.62 -1.49 -10.52
N ALA A 263 -2.54 -0.64 -10.03
CA ALA A 263 -3.20 0.33 -10.89
C ALA A 263 -2.19 1.35 -11.46
N CYS A 264 -1.32 1.88 -10.62
CA CYS A 264 -0.23 2.77 -11.02
C CYS A 264 0.68 2.09 -12.04
N ARG A 265 1.08 0.83 -11.82
CA ARG A 265 1.91 0.09 -12.78
C ARG A 265 1.23 -0.02 -14.15
N LYS A 266 -0.04 -0.37 -14.18
CA LYS A 266 -0.81 -0.46 -15.43
C LYS A 266 -0.89 0.88 -16.16
N ILE A 267 -1.06 1.99 -15.44
CA ILE A 267 -1.01 3.34 -16.02
C ILE A 267 0.35 3.63 -16.65
N TYR A 268 1.45 3.22 -16.01
CA TYR A 268 2.79 3.36 -16.57
C TYR A 268 2.99 2.51 -17.83
N ASP A 269 2.52 1.27 -17.82
CA ASP A 269 2.58 0.40 -19.01
C ASP A 269 1.79 1.02 -20.19
N LEU A 270 0.61 1.57 -19.94
CA LEU A 270 -0.20 2.29 -20.93
C LEU A 270 0.48 3.59 -21.40
N THR A 271 1.10 4.34 -20.48
CA THR A 271 1.84 5.56 -20.79
C THR A 271 3.03 5.28 -21.70
N VAL A 272 3.80 4.24 -21.40
CA VAL A 272 4.91 3.78 -22.25
C VAL A 272 4.41 3.36 -23.62
N TRP A 273 3.26 2.67 -23.68
CA TRP A 273 2.66 2.29 -24.96
C TRP A 273 2.22 3.51 -25.78
N PHE A 274 1.49 4.46 -25.19
CA PHE A 274 1.08 5.69 -25.89
C PHE A 274 2.28 6.51 -26.38
N ASN A 275 3.35 6.61 -25.60
CA ASN A 275 4.55 7.34 -26.03
C ASN A 275 5.29 6.68 -27.22
N LYS A 276 5.07 5.38 -27.47
CA LYS A 276 5.70 4.63 -28.57
C LYS A 276 4.83 4.53 -29.82
N ASN A 277 3.54 4.86 -29.73
CA ASN A 277 2.58 4.66 -30.80
C ASN A 277 1.90 5.98 -31.19
N THR A 278 1.46 6.06 -32.44
CA THR A 278 0.69 7.19 -32.96
C THR A 278 -0.73 6.75 -33.27
N LEU A 279 -1.72 7.53 -32.83
CA LEU A 279 -3.15 7.23 -32.91
C LEU A 279 -3.93 8.17 -33.82
#